data_AF-A0A7W6NNB3-F1
#
_entry.id   AF-A0A7W6NNB3-F1
#
_cell.length_a   1.000
_cell.length_b   1.000
_cell.length_c   1.000
_cell.angle_alpha   90.00
_cell.angle_beta   90.00
_cell.angle_gamma   90.00
#
_symmetry.space_group_name_H-M   'P 1'
#
loop_
_entity.id
_entity.type
_entity.pdbx_description
1 polymer ?
#
loop_
_entity_poly.entity_id
_entity_poly.type
_entity_poly.pdbx_seq_one_letter_code
_entity_poly.pdbx_strand_id
1 'polypeptide(L)'
;MALWLGLLAAMAAGQAAEPPARPEVAVVVLTLDQVRQVQARHGRSTLDALGDERWGRFRFVDGPVEAERFATCEDEWADGGLDYCVRFYLTRAEVATGAPPTVVVVFDDQPAKAAVHRGAGEMRALCFGRGVTPSKAEAQDTWLWPDSVRMHGVNDWERDRDALAACIDAAAAEPFTGLREPDVD
;
A
#
# COMPACT_ATOMS: atom_id res chain seq x y z
N MET A 1 15.42 -15.01 -71.78
CA MET A 1 15.36 -13.85 -70.86
C MET A 1 14.47 -14.22 -69.69
N ALA A 2 15.07 -14.49 -68.54
CA ALA A 2 14.35 -14.70 -67.27
C ALA A 2 15.26 -14.21 -66.15
N LEU A 3 14.98 -13.02 -65.63
CA LEU A 3 15.64 -12.46 -64.44
C LEU A 3 14.64 -12.54 -63.30
N TRP A 4 14.92 -13.47 -62.38
CA TRP A 4 14.17 -13.71 -61.15
C TRP A 4 14.43 -12.58 -60.15
N LEU A 5 13.38 -11.90 -59.73
CA LEU A 5 13.38 -10.96 -58.59
C LEU A 5 13.23 -11.77 -57.30
N GLY A 6 14.32 -11.93 -56.56
CA GLY A 6 14.29 -12.45 -55.19
C GLY A 6 13.77 -11.37 -54.24
N LEU A 7 12.57 -11.58 -53.69
CA LEU A 7 12.06 -10.80 -52.56
C LEU A 7 12.86 -11.18 -51.30
N LEU A 8 13.68 -10.26 -50.79
CA LEU A 8 14.23 -10.33 -49.44
C LEU A 8 13.13 -9.92 -48.45
N ALA A 9 12.48 -10.91 -47.83
CA ALA A 9 11.64 -10.69 -46.68
C ALA A 9 12.52 -10.33 -45.48
N ALA A 10 12.58 -9.03 -45.15
CA ALA A 10 13.18 -8.56 -43.92
C ALA A 10 12.32 -9.03 -42.73
N MET A 11 12.81 -10.03 -42.00
CA MET A 11 12.31 -10.41 -40.68
C MET A 11 12.54 -9.23 -39.72
N ALA A 12 11.55 -8.36 -39.60
CA ALA A 12 11.45 -7.46 -38.46
C ALA A 12 11.10 -8.30 -37.24
N ALA A 13 12.11 -8.82 -36.55
CA ALA A 13 11.96 -9.36 -35.21
C ALA A 13 11.50 -8.20 -34.32
N GLY A 14 10.19 -8.13 -34.07
CA GLY A 14 9.63 -7.26 -33.06
C GLY A 14 10.26 -7.63 -31.72
N GLN A 15 11.18 -6.80 -31.25
CA GLN A 15 11.57 -6.81 -29.85
C GLN A 15 10.30 -6.49 -29.07
N ALA A 16 9.69 -7.51 -28.45
CA ALA A 16 8.63 -7.30 -27.49
C ALA A 16 9.21 -6.35 -26.43
N ALA A 17 8.64 -5.15 -26.32
CA ALA A 17 9.00 -4.22 -25.27
C ALA A 17 8.84 -4.96 -23.94
N GLU A 18 9.93 -5.02 -23.17
CA GLU A 18 9.91 -5.61 -21.84
C GLU A 18 8.81 -4.89 -21.04
N PRO A 19 7.87 -5.62 -20.41
CA PRO A 19 6.81 -4.98 -19.65
C PRO A 19 7.43 -4.02 -18.62
N PRO A 20 6.85 -2.83 -18.43
CA PRO A 20 7.42 -1.84 -17.53
C PRO A 20 7.67 -2.46 -16.16
N ALA A 21 8.86 -2.24 -15.62
CA ALA A 21 9.21 -2.73 -14.29
C ALA A 21 8.20 -2.19 -13.27
N ARG A 22 7.66 -3.09 -12.43
CA ARG A 22 6.71 -2.72 -11.39
C ARG A 22 7.38 -1.86 -10.32
N PRO A 23 6.68 -0.87 -9.75
CA PRO A 23 7.23 -0.05 -8.68
C PRO A 23 7.62 -0.92 -7.47
N GLU A 24 8.81 -0.66 -6.94
CA GLU A 24 9.28 -1.28 -5.69
C GLU A 24 8.80 -0.48 -4.49
N VAL A 25 8.28 -1.17 -3.48
CA VAL A 25 7.80 -0.55 -2.23
C VAL A 25 8.15 -1.46 -1.07
N ALA A 26 8.69 -0.89 0.00
CA ALA A 26 8.82 -1.58 1.28
C ALA A 26 7.56 -1.37 2.10
N VAL A 27 6.86 -2.45 2.46
CA VAL A 27 5.60 -2.36 3.22
C VAL A 27 5.81 -2.93 4.62
N VAL A 28 5.44 -2.14 5.63
CA VAL A 28 5.33 -2.58 7.03
C VAL A 28 3.85 -2.63 7.38
N VAL A 29 3.39 -3.74 7.96
CA VAL A 29 1.97 -3.93 8.29
C VAL A 29 1.78 -3.88 9.79
N LEU A 30 0.91 -2.99 10.26
CA LEU A 30 0.43 -2.96 11.65
C LEU A 30 -1.03 -3.40 11.67
N THR A 31 -1.36 -4.31 12.56
CA THR A 31 -2.75 -4.75 12.76
C THR A 31 -3.12 -4.43 14.19
N LEU A 32 -3.97 -3.42 14.37
CA LEU A 32 -4.34 -2.99 15.70
C LEU A 32 -5.16 -4.06 16.42
N ASP A 33 -5.04 -4.15 17.74
CA ASP A 33 -5.57 -5.26 18.55
C ASP A 33 -7.09 -5.46 18.46
N GLN A 34 -7.84 -4.38 18.18
CA GLN A 34 -9.28 -4.44 17.99
C GLN A 34 -9.70 -5.10 16.67
N VAL A 35 -8.77 -5.28 15.72
CA VAL A 35 -9.10 -5.84 14.41
C VAL A 35 -9.45 -7.31 14.53
N ARG A 36 -10.65 -7.67 14.06
CA ARG A 36 -11.09 -9.07 14.06
C ARG A 36 -10.19 -9.88 13.14
N GLN A 37 -9.92 -11.13 13.53
CA GLN A 37 -9.06 -12.03 12.78
C GLN A 37 -9.45 -12.17 11.28
N VAL A 38 -10.75 -12.15 10.97
CA VAL A 38 -11.24 -12.24 9.59
C VAL A 38 -10.87 -11.01 8.76
N GLN A 39 -10.95 -9.82 9.34
CA GLN A 39 -10.60 -8.56 8.70
C GLN A 39 -9.08 -8.47 8.49
N ALA A 40 -8.30 -8.81 9.52
CA ALA A 40 -6.85 -8.88 9.43
C ALA A 40 -6.38 -9.84 8.33
N ARG A 41 -7.02 -11.02 8.24
CA ARG A 41 -6.71 -11.99 7.18
C ARG A 41 -7.04 -11.45 5.79
N HIS A 42 -8.17 -10.76 5.65
CA HIS A 42 -8.57 -10.13 4.39
C HIS A 42 -7.56 -9.07 3.96
N GLY A 43 -7.23 -8.12 4.84
CA GLY A 43 -6.23 -7.08 4.55
C GLY A 43 -4.88 -7.65 4.11
N ARG A 44 -4.39 -8.67 4.81
CA ARG A 44 -3.14 -9.37 4.47
C ARG A 44 -3.22 -10.07 3.12
N SER A 45 -4.31 -10.78 2.85
CA SER A 45 -4.50 -11.44 1.55
C SER A 45 -4.66 -10.45 0.39
N THR A 46 -5.23 -9.27 0.63
CA THR A 46 -5.29 -8.18 -0.35
C THR A 46 -3.90 -7.60 -0.62
N LEU A 47 -3.08 -7.41 0.42
CA LEU A 47 -1.67 -7.05 0.28
C LEU A 47 -0.91 -8.11 -0.52
N ASP A 48 -1.01 -9.39 -0.16
CA ASP A 48 -0.32 -10.48 -0.85
C ASP A 48 -0.66 -10.49 -2.35
N ALA A 49 -1.93 -10.26 -2.70
CA ALA A 49 -2.38 -10.16 -4.09
C ALA A 49 -1.86 -8.91 -4.83
N LEU A 50 -1.50 -7.85 -4.12
CA LEU A 50 -0.85 -6.67 -4.68
C LEU A 50 0.65 -6.89 -4.90
N GLY A 51 1.29 -7.73 -4.09
CA GLY A 51 2.70 -8.12 -4.20
C GLY A 51 2.97 -9.39 -5.03
N ASP A 52 1.93 -10.08 -5.50
CA ASP A 52 2.06 -11.33 -6.26
C ASP A 52 3.07 -11.20 -7.42
N GLU A 53 3.97 -12.17 -7.55
CA GLU A 53 5.09 -12.07 -8.50
C GLU A 53 4.65 -11.96 -9.96
N ARG A 54 3.50 -12.53 -10.33
CA ARG A 54 3.03 -12.64 -11.72
C ARG A 54 2.07 -11.53 -12.09
N TRP A 55 1.17 -11.17 -11.17
CA TRP A 55 0.02 -10.29 -11.45
C TRP A 55 -0.12 -9.13 -10.45
N GLY A 56 0.76 -9.05 -9.47
CA GLY A 56 0.80 -7.97 -8.50
C GLY A 56 1.15 -6.63 -9.16
N ARG A 57 0.66 -5.55 -8.55
CA ARG A 57 0.91 -4.17 -8.98
C ARG A 57 2.26 -3.65 -8.50
N PHE A 58 2.72 -4.16 -7.36
CA PHE A 58 3.97 -3.76 -6.73
C PHE A 58 4.96 -4.92 -6.70
N ARG A 59 6.25 -4.59 -6.62
CA ARG A 59 7.28 -5.51 -6.14
C ARG A 59 7.55 -5.15 -4.69
N PHE A 60 7.06 -5.96 -3.76
CA PHE A 60 7.39 -5.77 -2.35
C PHE A 60 8.82 -6.22 -2.09
N VAL A 61 9.54 -5.38 -1.35
CA VAL A 61 10.92 -5.61 -0.93
C VAL A 61 11.02 -5.45 0.57
N ASP A 62 12.04 -6.07 1.16
CA ASP A 62 12.33 -5.86 2.57
C ASP A 62 12.72 -4.40 2.81
N GLY A 63 12.07 -3.78 3.80
CA GLY A 63 12.33 -2.41 4.19
C GLY A 63 13.51 -2.30 5.15
N PRO A 64 14.12 -1.10 5.28
CA PRO A 64 15.09 -0.84 6.34
C PRO A 64 14.44 -0.67 7.73
N VAL A 65 13.10 -0.73 7.80
CA VAL A 65 12.33 -0.51 9.03
C VAL A 65 11.56 -1.78 9.36
N GLU A 66 11.91 -2.36 10.50
CA GLU A 66 11.25 -3.55 11.03
C GLU A 66 9.94 -3.21 11.75
N ALA A 67 8.98 -4.13 11.70
CA ALA A 67 7.65 -3.94 12.29
C ALA A 67 7.71 -3.70 13.81
N GLU A 68 8.66 -4.31 14.52
CA GLU A 68 8.83 -4.19 15.97
C GLU A 68 9.09 -2.75 16.43
N ARG A 69 9.59 -1.88 15.55
CA ARG A 69 9.75 -0.44 15.87
C ARG A 69 8.43 0.28 16.09
N PHE A 70 7.34 -0.28 15.58
CA PHE A 70 6.00 0.29 15.67
C PHE A 70 5.12 -0.41 16.70
N ALA A 71 5.65 -1.37 17.48
CA ALA A 71 4.88 -2.10 18.48
C ALA A 71 4.17 -1.15 19.47
N THR A 72 4.80 -0.03 19.82
CA THR A 72 4.18 0.97 20.71
C THR A 72 3.05 1.77 20.04
N CYS A 73 2.95 1.75 18.71
CA CYS A 73 1.90 2.44 17.97
C CYS A 73 0.61 1.62 17.84
N GLU A 74 0.64 0.31 18.13
CA GLU A 74 -0.51 -0.58 17.99
C GLU A 74 -1.65 -0.23 18.97
N ASP A 75 -1.34 0.46 20.07
CA ASP A 75 -2.29 0.87 21.10
C ASP A 75 -2.80 2.34 20.98
N GLU A 76 -2.20 3.16 20.10
CA GLU A 76 -2.37 4.63 20.06
C GLU A 76 -3.66 5.13 19.34
N TRP A 77 -4.70 4.33 19.39
CA TRP A 77 -5.85 4.35 18.47
C TRP A 77 -6.76 5.59 18.52
N ALA A 78 -6.96 6.21 19.68
CA ALA A 78 -8.17 7.01 19.93
C ALA A 78 -8.03 8.53 19.74
N ASP A 79 -6.84 9.09 19.98
CA ASP A 79 -6.70 10.55 20.19
C ASP A 79 -5.85 11.25 19.10
N GLY A 80 -5.65 10.59 17.95
CA GLY A 80 -4.75 11.08 16.91
C GLY A 80 -3.26 10.77 17.16
N GLY A 81 -2.96 10.00 18.22
CA GLY A 81 -1.61 9.55 18.57
C GLY A 81 -1.00 8.59 17.55
N LEU A 82 -1.81 7.75 16.89
CA LEU A 82 -1.33 6.78 15.90
C LEU A 82 -0.57 7.43 14.73
N ASP A 83 -1.12 8.48 14.12
CA ASP A 83 -0.46 9.19 13.00
C ASP A 83 0.89 9.77 13.44
N TYR A 84 0.90 10.44 14.59
CA TYR A 84 2.12 10.96 15.20
C TYR A 84 3.14 9.85 15.47
N CYS A 85 2.73 8.75 16.12
CA CYS A 85 3.60 7.63 16.48
C CYS A 85 4.25 7.00 15.24
N VAL A 86 3.44 6.67 14.23
CA VAL A 86 3.93 6.03 13.00
C VAL A 86 4.88 6.98 12.26
N ARG A 87 4.50 8.25 12.06
CA ARG A 87 5.36 9.23 11.38
C ARG A 87 6.62 9.55 12.17
N PHE A 88 6.57 9.53 13.51
CA PHE A 88 7.75 9.70 14.36
C PHE A 88 8.79 8.60 14.10
N TYR A 89 8.38 7.33 14.06
CA TYR A 89 9.33 6.24 13.78
C TYR A 89 9.78 6.20 12.32
N LEU A 90 8.89 6.45 11.36
CA LEU A 90 9.22 6.47 9.93
C LEU A 90 10.23 7.56 9.58
N THR A 91 10.09 8.76 10.15
CA THR A 91 11.01 9.88 9.85
C THR A 91 12.38 9.72 10.50
N ARG A 92 12.47 8.94 11.60
CA ARG A 92 13.73 8.63 12.30
C ARG A 92 14.41 7.35 11.82
N ALA A 93 13.78 6.60 10.90
CA ALA A 93 14.42 5.46 10.28
C ALA A 93 15.62 5.91 9.44
N GLU A 94 16.77 5.28 9.67
CA GLU A 94 17.94 5.47 8.81
C GLU A 94 17.70 4.73 7.49
N VAL A 95 17.21 5.46 6.50
CA VAL A 95 16.92 4.92 5.15
C VAL A 95 18.01 5.39 4.19
N ALA A 96 18.68 4.43 3.55
CA ALA A 96 19.70 4.72 2.55
C ALA A 96 19.14 5.58 1.40
N THR A 97 19.95 6.50 0.88
CA THR A 97 19.59 7.27 -0.32
C THR A 97 19.35 6.33 -1.49
N GLY A 98 18.18 6.43 -2.12
CA GLY A 98 17.80 5.57 -3.24
C GLY A 98 17.14 4.25 -2.85
N ALA A 99 16.94 3.98 -1.55
CA ALA A 99 16.10 2.86 -1.13
C ALA A 99 14.64 3.06 -1.59
N PRO A 100 13.90 1.97 -1.87
CA PRO A 100 12.49 2.05 -2.19
C PRO A 100 11.68 2.76 -1.08
N PRO A 101 10.57 3.44 -1.44
CA PRO A 101 9.71 4.09 -0.46
C PRO A 101 9.20 3.09 0.57
N THR A 102 9.25 3.47 1.86
CA THR A 102 8.69 2.69 2.96
C THR A 102 7.30 3.20 3.29
N VAL A 103 6.32 2.30 3.28
CA VAL A 103 4.92 2.57 3.59
C VAL A 103 4.50 1.71 4.79
N VAL A 104 3.93 2.35 5.81
CA VAL A 104 3.28 1.63 6.91
C VAL A 104 1.80 1.55 6.62
N VAL A 105 1.28 0.34 6.50
CA VAL A 105 -0.15 0.05 6.33
C VAL A 105 -0.71 -0.39 7.67
N VAL A 106 -1.68 0.36 8.20
CA VAL A 106 -2.35 0.06 9.46
C VAL A 106 -3.76 -0.41 9.18
N PHE A 107 -4.10 -1.60 9.66
CA PHE A 107 -5.46 -2.12 9.65
C PHE A 107 -6.17 -1.78 10.96
N ASP A 108 -7.39 -1.29 10.85
CA ASP A 108 -8.21 -0.78 11.95
C ASP A 108 -9.68 -1.21 11.77
N ASP A 109 -10.34 -1.65 12.85
CA ASP A 109 -11.76 -2.07 12.88
C ASP A 109 -12.72 -0.93 13.31
N GLN A 110 -12.33 0.36 13.26
CA GLN A 110 -13.15 1.51 13.75
C GLN A 110 -14.66 1.39 13.46
N PRO A 111 -15.47 0.88 14.42
CA PRO A 111 -16.86 0.57 14.16
C PRO A 111 -17.73 1.85 14.19
N ALA A 112 -17.26 2.90 14.87
CA ALA A 112 -17.97 4.17 15.00
C ALA A 112 -18.01 4.98 13.69
N LYS A 113 -16.98 4.90 12.83
CA LYS A 113 -16.98 5.50 11.49
C LYS A 113 -17.55 4.55 10.43
N ALA A 114 -17.39 3.24 10.62
CA ALA A 114 -18.07 2.21 9.83
C ALA A 114 -19.61 2.21 10.01
N ALA A 115 -20.18 3.04 10.90
CA ALA A 115 -21.62 3.27 10.95
C ALA A 115 -22.09 4.32 9.93
N VAL A 116 -21.19 5.20 9.47
CA VAL A 116 -21.46 6.23 8.44
C VAL A 116 -21.26 5.63 7.03
N HIS A 117 -20.29 4.74 6.88
CA HIS A 117 -20.13 3.88 5.72
C HIS A 117 -21.04 2.65 5.89
N ARG A 118 -21.84 2.29 4.88
CA ARG A 118 -22.97 1.38 5.07
C ARG A 118 -22.52 -0.09 5.09
N GLY A 119 -22.14 -0.63 6.26
CA GLY A 119 -22.07 -2.09 6.41
C GLY A 119 -21.34 -2.58 7.66
N ALA A 120 -21.96 -3.49 8.41
CA ALA A 120 -21.21 -4.34 9.35
C ALA A 120 -20.20 -5.18 8.53
N GLY A 121 -18.93 -5.17 8.92
CA GLY A 121 -17.89 -5.99 8.29
C GLY A 121 -16.88 -5.23 7.41
N GLU A 122 -16.92 -3.90 7.37
CA GLU A 122 -15.84 -3.08 6.78
C GLU A 122 -14.60 -3.04 7.70
N MET A 123 -13.44 -2.75 7.13
CA MET A 123 -12.18 -2.55 7.84
C MET A 123 -11.48 -1.33 7.26
N ARG A 124 -11.04 -0.41 8.11
CA ARG A 124 -10.28 0.77 7.70
C ARG A 124 -8.82 0.38 7.45
N ALA A 125 -8.23 0.97 6.42
CA ALA A 125 -6.81 0.87 6.12
C ALA A 125 -6.22 2.28 6.05
N LEU A 126 -5.16 2.51 6.82
CA LEU A 126 -4.39 3.76 6.83
C LEU A 126 -3.02 3.50 6.22
N CYS A 127 -2.56 4.35 5.30
CA CYS A 127 -1.21 4.26 4.74
C CYS A 127 -0.39 5.51 5.06
N PHE A 128 0.74 5.30 5.73
CA PHE A 128 1.66 6.38 6.11
C PHE A 128 2.95 6.27 5.30
N GLY A 129 3.33 7.37 4.66
CA GLY A 129 4.63 7.53 4.03
C GLY A 129 5.62 8.23 4.96
N ARG A 130 6.81 8.51 4.43
CA ARG A 130 7.88 9.22 5.16
C ARG A 130 7.68 10.74 5.18
N GLY A 131 6.69 11.28 4.48
CA GLY A 131 6.39 12.70 4.53
C GLY A 131 5.84 13.10 5.90
N VAL A 132 5.80 14.40 6.16
CA VAL A 132 5.10 14.94 7.33
C VAL A 132 3.64 15.28 6.99
N THR A 133 3.35 15.47 5.70
CA THR A 133 2.03 15.82 5.18
C THR A 133 1.56 14.73 4.22
N PRO A 134 0.32 14.21 4.38
CA PRO A 134 -0.28 13.30 3.42
C PRO A 134 -0.27 13.90 2.00
N SER A 135 0.12 13.11 1.00
CA SER A 135 0.06 13.54 -0.40
C SER A 135 -1.39 13.59 -0.92
N LYS A 136 -2.23 12.68 -0.41
CA LYS A 136 -3.65 12.57 -0.72
C LYS A 136 -4.39 11.89 0.43
N ALA A 137 -4.88 12.71 1.37
CA ALA A 137 -5.48 12.23 2.61
C ALA A 137 -6.64 11.24 2.39
N GLU A 138 -7.48 11.45 1.37
CA GLU A 138 -8.64 10.58 1.10
C GLU A 138 -8.25 9.21 0.52
N ALA A 139 -7.07 9.10 -0.09
CA ALA A 139 -6.56 7.81 -0.56
C ALA A 139 -5.82 7.06 0.56
N GLN A 140 -5.13 7.80 1.43
CA GLN A 140 -4.36 7.25 2.54
C GLN A 140 -5.23 6.85 3.75
N ASP A 141 -6.49 7.26 3.76
CA ASP A 141 -7.52 6.81 4.70
C ASP A 141 -8.66 6.16 3.91
N THR A 142 -8.60 4.83 3.78
CA THR A 142 -9.51 4.06 2.93
C THR A 142 -10.19 2.94 3.69
N TRP A 143 -11.16 2.30 3.04
CA TRP A 143 -11.97 1.22 3.61
C TRP A 143 -11.93 0.00 2.69
N LEU A 144 -11.71 -1.15 3.30
CA LEU A 144 -11.82 -2.47 2.69
C LEU A 144 -13.12 -3.12 3.18
N TRP A 145 -13.69 -4.01 2.38
CA TRP A 145 -14.91 -4.70 2.74
C TRP A 145 -14.71 -6.23 2.77
N PRO A 146 -14.13 -6.78 3.85
CA PRO A 146 -13.87 -8.21 4.01
C PRO A 146 -15.05 -9.16 3.68
N ASP A 147 -16.27 -8.78 4.04
CA ASP A 147 -17.46 -9.60 3.79
C ASP A 147 -17.99 -9.51 2.35
N SER A 148 -17.57 -8.51 1.58
CA SER A 148 -18.03 -8.27 0.20
C SER A 148 -17.74 -9.43 -0.74
N VAL A 149 -16.60 -10.11 -0.58
CA VAL A 149 -16.20 -11.24 -1.42
C VAL A 149 -17.23 -12.36 -1.35
N ARG A 150 -17.79 -12.62 -0.16
CA ARG A 150 -18.83 -13.64 0.04
C ARG A 150 -20.18 -13.21 -0.54
N MET A 151 -20.46 -11.91 -0.61
CA MET A 151 -21.77 -11.37 -1.01
C MET A 151 -21.86 -11.01 -2.50
N HIS A 152 -20.76 -10.54 -3.09
CA HIS A 152 -20.73 -9.87 -4.39
C HIS A 152 -19.62 -10.40 -5.32
N GLY A 153 -18.74 -11.29 -4.86
CA GLY A 153 -17.76 -12.00 -5.68
C GLY A 153 -16.50 -11.19 -6.00
N VAL A 154 -15.88 -11.46 -7.16
CA VAL A 154 -14.52 -11.00 -7.53
C VAL A 154 -14.41 -9.49 -7.73
N ASN A 155 -15.48 -8.81 -8.19
CA ASN A 155 -15.44 -7.37 -8.47
C ASN A 155 -15.15 -6.54 -7.20
N ASP A 156 -15.68 -6.95 -6.05
CA ASP A 156 -15.44 -6.23 -4.80
C ASP A 156 -14.06 -6.54 -4.21
N TRP A 157 -13.51 -7.72 -4.50
CA TRP A 157 -12.10 -8.01 -4.23
C TRP A 157 -11.16 -7.11 -5.04
N GLU A 158 -11.46 -6.88 -6.32
CA GLU A 158 -10.72 -5.93 -7.16
C GLU A 158 -10.82 -4.50 -6.62
N ARG A 159 -12.00 -4.09 -6.16
CA ARG A 159 -12.21 -2.79 -5.52
C ARG A 159 -11.33 -2.62 -4.27
N ASP A 160 -11.27 -3.63 -3.40
CA ASP A 160 -10.42 -3.59 -2.21
C ASP A 160 -8.92 -3.55 -2.57
N ARG A 161 -8.51 -4.28 -3.60
CA ARG A 161 -7.14 -4.20 -4.14
C ARG A 161 -6.83 -2.81 -4.69
N ASP A 162 -7.73 -2.21 -5.45
CA ASP A 162 -7.55 -0.87 -6.01
C ASP A 162 -7.51 0.21 -4.92
N ALA A 163 -8.37 0.10 -3.91
CA ALA A 163 -8.38 0.99 -2.76
C ALA A 163 -7.05 0.92 -1.99
N LEU A 164 -6.57 -0.29 -1.70
CA LEU A 164 -5.32 -0.48 -0.98
C LEU A 164 -4.10 -0.08 -1.83
N ALA A 165 -4.14 -0.32 -3.14
CA ALA A 165 -3.09 0.15 -4.05
C ALA A 165 -3.02 1.68 -4.10
N ALA A 166 -4.17 2.36 -4.19
CA ALA A 166 -4.21 3.83 -4.16
C ALA A 166 -3.69 4.40 -2.83
N CYS A 167 -3.96 3.71 -1.73
CA CYS A 167 -3.46 4.05 -0.40
C CYS A 167 -1.93 3.94 -0.33
N ILE A 168 -1.36 2.83 -0.84
CA ILE A 168 0.09 2.61 -0.93
C ILE A 168 0.75 3.63 -1.86
N ASP A 169 0.20 3.84 -3.06
CA ASP A 169 0.72 4.81 -4.03
C ASP A 169 0.77 6.23 -3.45
N ALA A 170 -0.29 6.64 -2.76
CA ALA A 170 -0.35 7.96 -2.13
C ALA A 170 0.69 8.11 -1.02
N ALA A 171 0.82 7.10 -0.14
CA ALA A 171 1.83 7.12 0.91
C ALA A 171 3.26 7.09 0.34
N ALA A 172 3.52 6.27 -0.68
CA ALA A 172 4.82 6.18 -1.34
C ALA A 172 5.22 7.46 -2.07
N ALA A 173 4.25 8.25 -2.53
CA ALA A 173 4.46 9.53 -3.20
C ALA A 173 4.67 10.72 -2.24
N GLU A 174 4.59 10.51 -0.92
CA GLU A 174 4.82 11.59 0.05
C GLU A 174 6.24 12.17 -0.08
N PRO A 175 6.39 13.48 -0.28
CA PRO A 175 7.71 14.10 -0.35
C PRO A 175 8.35 14.10 1.04
N PHE A 176 9.60 13.60 1.13
CA PHE A 176 10.37 13.76 2.36
C PHE A 176 10.87 15.20 2.49
N THR A 177 10.29 15.96 3.40
CA THR A 177 10.64 17.36 3.67
C THR A 177 11.61 17.54 4.83
N GLY A 178 12.12 16.46 5.42
CA GLY A 178 12.93 16.49 6.65
C GLY A 178 12.11 16.26 7.92
N LEU A 179 12.81 16.11 9.04
CA LEU A 179 12.22 15.99 10.38
C LEU A 179 11.49 17.30 10.71
N ARG A 180 10.17 17.26 10.97
CA ARG A 180 9.58 18.28 11.84
C ARG A 180 10.17 18.02 13.22
N GLU A 181 10.95 18.95 13.77
CA GLU A 181 11.03 19.03 15.24
C GLU A 181 9.58 19.16 15.74
N PRO A 182 9.18 18.44 16.80
CA PRO A 182 7.88 18.69 17.39
C PRO A 182 7.86 20.16 17.80
N ASP A 183 6.85 20.89 17.33
CA ASP A 183 6.54 22.21 17.86
C ASP A 183 6.20 21.99 19.35
N VAL A 184 7.17 22.25 20.23
CA VAL A 184 7.01 22.18 21.67
C VAL A 184 6.34 23.49 22.07
N ASP A 185 5.02 23.45 22.24
CA ASP A 185 4.27 24.49 22.95
C ASP A 185 4.38 24.30 24.48
#